data_AF-A0A349DH45-F1
#
_entry.id   AF-A0A349DH45-F1
#
_cell.length_a   1.000
_cell.length_b   1.000
_cell.length_c   1.000
_cell.angle_alpha   90.00
_cell.angle_beta   90.00
_cell.angle_gamma   90.00
#
_symmetry.space_group_name_H-M   'P 1'
#
loop_
_entity.id
_entity.type
_entity.pdbx_description
1 polymer ?
#
loop_
_entity_poly.entity_id
_entity_poly.type
_entity_poly.pdbx_seq_one_letter_code
_entity_poly.pdbx_strand_id
1 'polypeptide(L)'
;MGQFEASPLGRYKVFDGSYFEETYYLINKFGQKIVEFQASEYFEDNQLVDLSSFVQKLEANGFGAVTIYKNETKYNKKEGHFAVYWYLFLRDEQIIIKIDQDKVKDLAKIHFRLSYMIGIEAIEVEDFIQIMKLAESCVSEMEDDRVRYINIVNSNSKGLKMNRYQIKNPEVPDLDLYYGDGFSGKHQRFVEKVSEQNRSGLFIFHGLTGSGKTNYIRYLINQCKAELNFIFYPIALLRELTSPQIIPFISDYKNSVLILEESEDSVQTRDGTGSDKTSIANLLNISDGLLSDVLNLKIICTFNTNIKNLDKALLREGRLLGIHKFDKLPIDHANRIAELKKLDKNFEEPVTLAQIFNQPLNDDLSDFVNDGQKIGF
;
A
#
# COMPACT_ATOMS: atom_id res chain seq x y z
N MET A 1 24.18 55.11 -0.11
CA MET A 1 23.17 55.02 0.97
C MET A 1 21.87 54.57 0.34
N GLY A 2 21.60 53.26 0.34
CA GLY A 2 20.27 52.70 0.08
C GLY A 2 19.87 51.97 1.35
N GLN A 3 18.79 52.40 1.98
CA GLN A 3 18.17 51.67 3.09
C GLN A 3 17.72 50.32 2.53
N PHE A 4 18.45 49.25 2.86
CA PHE A 4 17.87 47.91 2.75
C PHE A 4 16.81 47.83 3.85
N GLU A 5 15.55 47.80 3.44
CA GLU A 5 14.45 47.34 4.29
C GLU A 5 14.83 45.99 4.92
N ALA A 6 14.44 45.78 6.17
CA ALA A 6 14.73 44.56 6.90
C ALA A 6 14.16 43.35 6.13
N SER A 7 15.05 42.56 5.53
CA SER A 7 14.69 41.29 4.90
C SER A 7 14.05 40.37 5.96
N PRO A 8 12.85 39.81 5.72
CA PRO A 8 12.26 38.80 6.61
C PRO A 8 13.05 37.48 6.62
N LEU A 9 14.12 37.40 5.84
CA LEU A 9 15.04 36.27 5.80
C LEU A 9 16.33 36.62 6.56
N GLY A 10 16.67 35.83 7.57
CA GLY A 10 17.93 35.92 8.32
C GLY A 10 19.05 35.13 7.65
N ARG A 11 20.29 35.68 7.66
CA ARG A 11 21.49 35.02 7.10
C ARG A 11 22.34 34.39 8.21
N TYR A 12 22.62 33.09 8.11
CA TYR A 12 23.55 32.39 9.01
C TYR A 12 24.40 31.36 8.24
N LYS A 13 25.58 31.04 8.78
CA LYS A 13 26.36 29.85 8.38
C LYS A 13 25.95 28.70 9.29
N VAL A 14 25.27 27.70 8.75
CA VAL A 14 24.86 26.50 9.48
C VAL A 14 25.80 25.37 9.06
N PHE A 15 26.30 24.60 10.03
CA PHE A 15 26.88 23.29 9.75
C PHE A 15 25.73 22.28 9.74
N ASP A 16 25.01 22.18 8.62
CA ASP A 16 24.40 20.89 8.29
C ASP A 16 25.46 20.06 7.55
N GLY A 17 25.31 18.74 7.50
CA GLY A 17 26.31 17.81 6.96
C GLY A 17 26.66 17.99 5.48
N SER A 18 26.23 19.05 4.81
CA SER A 18 26.61 19.42 3.45
C SER A 18 27.54 20.66 3.43
N TYR A 19 28.56 20.60 2.59
CA TYR A 19 29.55 21.67 2.45
C TYR A 19 28.92 22.91 1.81
N PHE A 20 28.88 24.03 2.55
CA PHE A 20 28.68 25.40 2.07
C PHE A 20 27.46 25.65 1.15
N GLU A 21 26.26 25.75 1.74
CA GLU A 21 25.13 26.47 1.13
C GLU A 21 24.72 27.67 2.03
N GLU A 22 24.34 28.80 1.42
CA GLU A 22 23.69 29.91 2.13
C GLU A 22 22.23 29.53 2.42
N THR A 23 21.98 28.94 3.59
CA THR A 23 20.61 28.63 4.03
C THR A 23 19.98 29.86 4.69
N TYR A 24 18.88 30.34 4.12
CA TYR A 24 18.09 31.45 4.67
C TYR A 24 17.03 30.89 5.63
N TYR A 25 16.93 31.43 6.85
CA TYR A 25 15.84 31.08 7.78
C TYR A 25 14.65 32.02 7.58
N LEU A 26 13.44 31.49 7.72
CA LEU A 26 12.22 32.27 7.84
C LEU A 26 12.18 32.94 9.22
N ILE A 27 11.94 34.25 9.24
CA ILE A 27 11.72 35.02 10.45
C ILE A 27 10.23 35.39 10.50
N ASN A 28 9.58 35.18 11.65
CA ASN A 28 8.19 35.61 11.81
C ASN A 28 8.07 37.15 11.86
N LYS A 29 6.83 37.68 11.89
CA LYS A 29 6.57 39.13 11.98
C LYS A 29 7.16 39.82 13.22
N PHE A 30 7.62 39.04 14.20
CA PHE A 30 8.22 39.50 15.46
C PHE A 30 9.75 39.40 15.48
N GLY A 31 10.40 39.04 14.37
CA GLY A 31 11.86 38.95 14.33
C GLY A 31 12.43 37.64 14.87
N GLN A 32 11.60 36.64 15.16
CA GLN A 32 12.01 35.37 15.76
C GLN A 32 12.29 34.31 14.68
N LYS A 33 13.35 33.52 14.90
CA LYS A 33 13.68 32.38 14.03
C LYS A 33 12.65 31.29 14.18
N ILE A 34 12.41 30.60 13.07
CA ILE A 34 11.48 29.48 12.98
C ILE A 34 12.26 28.16 12.91
N VAL A 35 11.77 27.15 13.63
CA VAL A 35 12.26 25.78 13.68
C VAL A 35 11.20 24.85 13.12
N GLU A 36 11.67 23.90 12.31
CA GLU A 36 10.89 22.92 11.60
C GLU A 36 10.88 21.58 12.38
N PHE A 37 9.70 21.02 12.67
CA PHE A 37 9.57 19.74 13.38
C PHE A 37 8.71 18.74 12.60
N GLN A 38 9.31 17.61 12.22
CA GLN A 38 8.64 16.52 11.49
C GLN A 38 7.97 15.55 12.48
N ALA A 39 6.68 15.29 12.27
CA ALA A 39 5.86 14.39 13.09
C ALA A 39 5.33 13.17 12.31
N SER A 40 5.71 13.03 11.03
CA SER A 40 5.21 11.97 10.15
C SER A 40 5.53 10.55 10.61
N GLU A 41 6.59 10.34 11.39
CA GLU A 41 6.96 9.03 11.94
C GLU A 41 6.25 8.71 13.27
N TYR A 42 5.53 9.67 13.86
CA TYR A 42 4.84 9.49 15.14
C TYR A 42 3.48 8.77 14.98
N PHE A 43 2.82 8.92 13.83
CA PHE A 43 1.49 8.36 13.56
C PHE A 43 1.56 7.27 12.49
N GLU A 44 0.76 6.21 12.62
CA GLU A 44 0.54 5.25 11.53
C GLU A 44 -0.20 5.93 10.36
N ASP A 45 -0.06 5.39 9.14
CA ASP A 45 -0.60 6.02 7.94
C ASP A 45 -2.14 6.20 7.96
N ASN A 46 -2.85 5.26 8.59
CA ASN A 46 -4.31 5.29 8.75
C ASN A 46 -4.81 6.15 9.93
N GLN A 47 -3.92 6.65 10.78
CA GLN A 47 -4.27 7.44 11.95
C GLN A 47 -4.47 8.90 11.56
N LEU A 48 -5.73 9.33 11.54
CA LEU A 48 -6.08 10.72 11.26
C LEU A 48 -6.60 11.40 12.52
N VAL A 49 -6.12 12.60 12.77
CA VAL A 49 -6.51 13.44 13.90
C VAL A 49 -7.80 14.15 13.56
N ASP A 50 -8.85 13.97 14.37
CA ASP A 50 -10.07 14.78 14.27
C ASP A 50 -9.77 16.23 14.66
N LEU A 51 -9.92 17.15 13.71
CA LEU A 51 -9.56 18.55 13.88
C LEU A 51 -10.35 19.21 15.00
N SER A 52 -11.65 18.93 15.09
CA SER A 52 -12.52 19.60 16.08
C SER A 52 -12.13 19.22 17.50
N SER A 53 -11.99 17.93 17.78
CA SER A 53 -11.54 17.42 19.08
C SER A 53 -10.12 17.89 19.40
N PHE A 54 -9.24 17.92 18.41
CA PHE A 54 -7.85 18.37 18.60
C PHE A 54 -7.75 19.85 18.98
N VAL A 55 -8.46 20.74 18.28
CA VAL A 55 -8.52 22.17 18.63
C VAL A 55 -8.99 22.36 20.08
N GLN A 56 -10.08 21.69 20.47
CA GLN A 56 -10.59 21.78 21.86
C GLN A 56 -9.55 21.34 22.88
N LYS A 57 -8.80 20.25 22.60
CA LYS A 57 -7.76 19.78 23.50
C LYS A 57 -6.56 20.72 23.58
N LEU A 58 -6.13 21.31 22.46
CA LEU A 58 -5.06 22.30 22.46
C LEU A 58 -5.40 23.50 23.36
N GLU A 59 -6.60 24.05 23.20
CA GLU A 59 -7.09 25.18 23.99
C GLU A 59 -7.18 24.82 25.48
N ALA A 60 -7.69 23.62 25.79
CA ALA A 60 -7.82 23.13 27.17
C ALA A 60 -6.46 22.83 27.86
N ASN A 61 -5.38 22.65 27.10
CA ASN A 61 -4.06 22.26 27.61
C ASN A 61 -3.01 23.38 27.53
N GLY A 62 -3.45 24.65 27.48
CA GLY A 62 -2.56 25.80 27.63
C GLY A 62 -1.83 26.23 26.36
N PHE A 63 -2.33 25.84 25.17
CA PHE A 63 -1.81 26.35 23.90
C PHE A 63 -2.48 27.63 23.41
N GLY A 64 -3.32 28.26 24.26
CA GLY A 64 -4.07 29.47 23.91
C GLY A 64 -5.21 29.20 22.95
N ALA A 65 -5.94 30.25 22.57
CA ALA A 65 -7.00 30.15 21.57
C ALA A 65 -6.40 29.79 20.20
N VAL A 66 -6.93 28.77 19.55
CA VAL A 66 -6.42 28.31 18.26
C VAL A 66 -7.04 29.14 17.15
N THR A 67 -6.21 29.80 16.35
CA THR A 67 -6.67 30.54 15.16
C THR A 67 -6.46 29.69 13.92
N ILE A 68 -7.51 29.50 13.13
CA ILE A 68 -7.44 28.75 11.87
C ILE A 68 -7.28 29.72 10.71
N TYR A 69 -6.22 29.55 9.93
CA TYR A 69 -6.01 30.27 8.68
C TYR A 69 -6.16 29.34 7.48
N LYS A 70 -7.07 29.69 6.58
CA LYS A 70 -7.22 28.99 5.31
C LYS A 70 -6.14 29.48 4.34
N ASN A 71 -5.26 28.59 3.91
CA ASN A 71 -4.40 28.84 2.75
C ASN A 71 -5.14 28.45 1.46
N GLU A 72 -5.50 27.17 1.30
CA GLU A 72 -6.20 26.72 0.11
C GLU A 72 -7.31 25.69 0.41
N THR A 73 -8.39 25.75 -0.36
CA THR A 73 -9.43 24.71 -0.36
C THR A 73 -9.94 24.52 -1.77
N LYS A 74 -9.75 23.32 -2.33
CA LYS A 74 -10.15 22.96 -3.71
C LYS A 74 -11.25 21.91 -3.67
N TYR A 75 -12.24 22.00 -4.56
CA TYR A 75 -13.24 20.95 -4.73
C TYR A 75 -12.93 20.13 -5.98
N ASN A 76 -12.76 18.82 -5.82
CA ASN A 76 -12.61 17.87 -6.92
C ASN A 76 -14.00 17.39 -7.35
N LYS A 77 -14.54 17.98 -8.42
CA LYS A 77 -15.87 17.62 -8.95
C LYS A 77 -15.96 16.15 -9.40
N LYS A 78 -14.86 15.54 -9.86
CA LYS A 78 -14.85 14.15 -10.34
C LYS A 78 -15.00 13.16 -9.20
N GLU A 79 -14.36 13.45 -8.06
CA GLU A 79 -14.27 12.54 -6.92
C GLU A 79 -15.18 12.95 -5.75
N GLY A 80 -15.81 14.12 -5.83
CA GLY A 80 -16.82 14.58 -4.88
C GLY A 80 -16.26 14.99 -3.52
N HIS A 81 -14.97 15.35 -3.43
CA HIS A 81 -14.30 15.71 -2.19
C HIS A 81 -13.59 17.08 -2.27
N PHE A 82 -13.12 17.55 -1.13
CA PHE A 82 -12.29 18.74 -0.98
C PHE A 82 -10.85 18.38 -0.64
N ALA A 83 -9.91 19.12 -1.22
CA ALA A 83 -8.55 19.23 -0.72
C ALA A 83 -8.43 20.48 0.16
N VAL A 84 -7.90 20.32 1.37
CA VAL A 84 -7.82 21.31 2.44
C VAL A 84 -6.36 21.48 2.83
N TYR A 85 -5.83 22.70 2.63
CA TYR A 85 -4.47 23.09 3.01
C TYR A 85 -4.59 24.29 3.96
N TRP A 86 -4.69 24.05 5.27
CA TRP A 86 -4.93 25.07 6.30
C TRP A 86 -3.78 25.14 7.31
N TYR A 87 -3.77 26.20 8.13
CA TYR A 87 -2.83 26.36 9.24
C TYR A 87 -3.58 26.58 10.55
N LEU A 88 -3.10 25.96 11.63
CA LEU A 88 -3.50 26.28 12.99
C LEU A 88 -2.42 27.11 13.64
N PHE A 89 -2.76 28.27 14.16
CA PHE A 89 -1.87 29.12 14.94
C PHE A 89 -2.19 28.95 16.42
N LEU A 90 -1.16 28.65 17.21
CA LEU A 90 -1.23 28.47 18.65
C LEU A 90 -0.29 29.46 19.34
N ARG A 91 -0.57 29.74 20.61
CA ARG A 91 0.23 30.65 21.48
C ARG A 91 0.63 31.93 20.76
N ASP A 92 -0.35 32.71 20.29
CA ASP A 92 -0.10 33.98 19.60
C ASP A 92 0.86 33.87 18.40
N GLU A 93 0.65 32.84 17.57
CA GLU A 93 1.45 32.55 16.35
C GLU A 93 2.89 32.09 16.62
N GLN A 94 3.20 31.67 17.85
CA GLN A 94 4.51 31.08 18.17
C GLN A 94 4.65 29.64 17.65
N ILE A 95 3.53 28.93 17.48
CA ILE A 95 3.48 27.58 16.91
C ILE A 95 2.46 27.56 15.78
N ILE A 96 2.82 26.90 14.68
CA ILE A 96 1.96 26.67 13.51
C ILE A 96 1.90 25.18 13.22
N ILE A 97 0.69 24.64 13.09
CA ILE A 97 0.46 23.27 12.63
C ILE A 97 -0.11 23.34 11.21
N LYS A 98 0.51 22.60 10.28
CA LYS A 98 0.01 22.50 8.91
C LYS A 98 -1.02 21.38 8.80
N ILE A 99 -2.15 21.68 8.17
CA ILE A 99 -3.21 20.73 7.84
C ILE A 99 -3.17 20.52 6.33
N ASP A 100 -2.80 19.33 5.87
CA ASP A 100 -2.91 18.90 4.47
C ASP A 100 -3.83 17.67 4.40
N GLN A 101 -4.95 17.78 3.67
CA GLN A 101 -5.86 16.67 3.45
C GLN A 101 -6.57 16.75 2.09
N ASP A 102 -6.44 15.72 1.25
CA ASP A 102 -6.92 15.74 -0.14
C ASP A 102 -8.32 15.13 -0.35
N LYS A 103 -8.91 14.53 0.68
CA LYS A 103 -10.15 13.72 0.57
C LYS A 103 -11.26 14.09 1.55
N VAL A 104 -11.37 15.35 1.94
CA VAL A 104 -12.42 15.79 2.88
C VAL A 104 -13.79 15.77 2.19
N LYS A 105 -14.74 14.95 2.67
CA LYS A 105 -16.13 14.94 2.14
C LYS A 105 -17.02 16.00 2.79
N ASP A 106 -16.76 16.31 4.05
CA ASP A 106 -17.53 17.26 4.86
C ASP A 106 -16.55 18.20 5.59
N LEU A 107 -16.63 19.50 5.29
CA LEU A 107 -15.77 20.51 5.91
C LEU A 107 -16.04 20.70 7.41
N ALA A 108 -17.18 20.20 7.92
CA ALA A 108 -17.45 20.15 9.35
C ALA A 108 -16.73 18.98 10.06
N LYS A 109 -16.20 18.01 9.29
CA LYS A 109 -15.54 16.79 9.80
C LYS A 109 -14.19 16.59 9.12
N ILE A 110 -13.25 17.43 9.49
CA ILE A 110 -11.89 17.40 8.95
C ILE A 110 -11.04 16.47 9.81
N HIS A 111 -10.52 15.43 9.17
CA HIS A 111 -9.53 14.54 9.75
C HIS A 111 -8.24 14.71 8.96
N PHE A 112 -7.13 14.92 9.65
CA PHE A 112 -5.86 15.25 9.00
C PHE A 112 -4.70 14.48 9.61
N ARG A 113 -3.62 14.32 8.83
CA ARG A 113 -2.38 13.75 9.32
C ARG A 113 -1.52 14.86 9.91
N LEU A 114 -1.09 14.71 11.15
CA LEU A 114 -0.12 15.61 11.77
C LEU A 114 1.29 15.28 11.25
N SER A 115 1.67 15.86 10.13
CA SER A 115 2.98 15.59 9.51
C SER A 115 4.07 16.55 9.95
N TYR A 116 3.71 17.80 10.21
CA TYR A 116 4.69 18.87 10.34
C TYR A 116 4.19 20.02 11.22
N MET A 117 5.09 20.52 12.07
CA MET A 117 4.86 21.63 12.98
C MET A 117 6.01 22.63 12.86
N ILE A 118 5.66 23.89 13.06
CA ILE A 118 6.57 25.02 13.00
C ILE A 118 6.51 25.69 14.36
N GLY A 119 7.65 25.99 14.98
CA GLY A 119 7.69 26.83 16.18
C GLY A 119 8.76 27.90 16.09
N ILE A 120 8.69 28.90 16.95
CA ILE A 120 9.81 29.81 17.14
C ILE A 120 10.92 29.14 17.95
N GLU A 121 12.15 29.64 17.87
CA GLU A 121 13.33 29.12 18.60
C GLU A 121 13.15 29.08 20.14
N ALA A 122 12.21 29.84 20.69
CA ALA A 122 11.90 29.84 22.12
C ALA A 122 10.93 28.74 22.57
N ILE A 123 10.38 27.95 21.64
CA ILE A 123 9.50 26.82 21.97
C ILE A 123 10.35 25.61 22.31
N GLU A 124 10.03 24.98 23.44
CA GLU A 124 10.74 23.79 23.92
C GLU A 124 10.26 22.52 23.20
N VAL A 125 11.13 21.51 23.12
CA VAL A 125 10.79 20.23 22.46
C VAL A 125 9.59 19.54 23.14
N GLU A 126 9.46 19.72 24.45
CA GLU A 126 8.37 19.19 25.27
C GLU A 126 7.00 19.71 24.82
N ASP A 127 6.91 20.94 24.31
CA ASP A 127 5.66 21.49 23.78
C ASP A 127 5.20 20.70 22.55
N PHE A 128 6.11 20.39 21.63
CA PHE A 128 5.80 19.57 20.45
C PHE A 128 5.41 18.14 20.82
N ILE A 129 6.09 17.55 21.81
CA ILE A 129 5.74 16.21 22.33
C ILE A 129 4.33 16.23 22.93
N GLN A 130 3.98 17.28 23.69
CA GLN A 130 2.64 17.42 24.25
C GLN A 130 1.58 17.56 23.14
N ILE A 131 1.84 18.35 22.10
CA ILE A 131 0.95 18.49 20.94
C ILE A 131 0.73 17.13 20.26
N MET A 132 1.79 16.35 20.03
CA MET A 132 1.68 15.00 19.44
C MET A 132 0.84 14.06 20.29
N LYS A 133 1.02 14.06 21.62
CA LYS A 133 0.18 13.26 22.54
C LYS A 133 -1.28 13.69 22.54
N LEU A 134 -1.55 14.99 22.45
CA LEU A 134 -2.92 15.50 22.34
C LEU A 134 -3.55 15.07 21.02
N ALA A 135 -2.80 15.13 19.92
CA ALA A 135 -3.23 14.65 18.60
C ALA A 135 -3.52 13.15 18.61
N GLU A 136 -2.64 12.34 19.21
CA GLU A 136 -2.81 10.88 19.40
C GLU A 136 -4.14 10.55 20.10
N SER A 137 -4.46 11.32 21.14
CA SER A 137 -5.72 11.16 21.87
C SER A 137 -6.97 11.62 21.10
N CYS A 138 -6.80 12.17 19.90
CA CYS A 138 -7.85 12.61 18.98
C CYS A 138 -7.83 11.82 17.66
N VAL A 139 -7.03 10.75 17.60
CA VAL A 139 -6.98 9.88 16.42
C VAL A 139 -8.29 9.14 16.29
N SER A 140 -8.88 9.22 15.11
CA SER A 140 -9.87 8.28 14.63
C SER A 140 -9.21 7.39 13.59
N GLU A 141 -9.36 6.08 13.74
CA GLU A 141 -9.22 5.17 12.62
C GLU A 141 -10.43 5.39 11.72
N MET A 142 -10.27 6.24 10.71
CA MET A 142 -11.29 6.30 9.67
C MET A 142 -11.29 4.95 8.99
N GLU A 143 -12.46 4.33 8.82
CA GLU A 143 -12.62 3.24 7.86
C GLU A 143 -12.12 3.79 6.53
N ASP A 144 -10.88 3.47 6.16
CA ASP A 144 -10.36 3.83 4.86
C ASP A 144 -11.37 3.29 3.85
N ASP A 145 -11.77 4.16 2.92
CA ASP A 145 -12.82 3.90 1.94
C ASP A 145 -12.66 2.43 1.50
N ARG A 146 -13.74 1.62 1.48
CA ARG A 146 -13.75 0.17 1.13
C ARG A 146 -13.04 -0.20 -0.20
N VAL A 147 -12.49 0.80 -0.86
CA VAL A 147 -11.63 0.84 -2.01
C VAL A 147 -10.21 0.47 -1.59
N ARG A 148 -9.64 -0.56 -2.21
CA ARG A 148 -8.20 -0.82 -2.17
C ARG A 148 -7.54 -0.42 -3.48
N TYR A 149 -6.23 -0.24 -3.40
CA TYR A 149 -5.42 0.13 -4.55
C TYR A 149 -4.26 -0.84 -4.72
N ILE A 150 -3.83 -0.98 -5.96
CA ILE A 150 -2.60 -1.65 -6.35
C ILE A 150 -1.75 -0.68 -7.16
N ASN A 151 -0.45 -0.66 -6.88
CA ASN A 151 0.53 0.09 -7.65
C ASN A 151 1.08 -0.82 -8.75
N ILE A 152 1.13 -0.33 -9.99
CA ILE A 152 1.71 -1.06 -11.12
C ILE A 152 3.01 -0.37 -11.52
N VAL A 153 4.09 -1.16 -11.55
CA VAL A 153 5.41 -0.69 -11.99
C VAL A 153 5.39 -0.49 -13.50
N ASN A 154 5.76 0.72 -13.93
CA ASN A 154 5.95 1.06 -15.34
C ASN A 154 7.36 1.60 -15.54
N SER A 155 7.99 1.21 -16.66
CA SER A 155 9.27 1.76 -17.11
C SER A 155 9.04 2.69 -18.30
N ASN A 156 9.63 3.88 -18.28
CA ASN A 156 9.68 4.76 -19.45
C ASN A 156 11.09 5.36 -19.60
N SER A 157 11.31 6.15 -20.64
CA SER A 157 12.61 6.79 -20.93
C SER A 157 13.13 7.72 -19.82
N LYS A 158 12.30 8.09 -18.84
CA LYS A 158 12.65 8.91 -17.67
C LYS A 158 12.85 8.09 -16.38
N GLY A 159 12.83 6.77 -16.46
CA GLY A 159 12.98 5.85 -15.33
C GLY A 159 11.70 5.12 -14.93
N LEU A 160 11.74 4.46 -13.77
CA LEU A 160 10.60 3.74 -13.22
C LEU A 160 9.59 4.67 -12.55
N LYS A 161 8.30 4.32 -12.66
CA LYS A 161 7.19 4.98 -11.97
C LYS A 161 6.17 3.95 -11.50
N MET A 162 5.44 4.29 -10.44
CA MET A 162 4.24 3.58 -10.02
C MET A 162 3.00 4.32 -10.48
N ASN A 163 2.08 3.59 -11.10
CA ASN A 163 0.72 4.09 -11.32
C ASN A 163 -0.22 3.35 -10.37
N ARG A 164 -1.01 4.11 -9.61
CA ARG A 164 -1.96 3.58 -8.62
C ARG A 164 -3.31 3.34 -9.28
N TYR A 165 -3.85 2.13 -9.12
CA TYR A 165 -5.16 1.74 -9.65
C TYR A 165 -6.04 1.17 -8.55
N GLN A 166 -7.33 1.48 -8.58
CA GLN A 166 -8.30 0.84 -7.70
C GLN A 166 -8.44 -0.65 -8.08
N ILE A 167 -8.37 -1.53 -7.09
CA ILE A 167 -8.68 -2.95 -7.25
C ILE A 167 -10.15 -3.17 -6.88
N LYS A 168 -10.86 -3.99 -7.66
CA LYS A 168 -12.23 -4.38 -7.34
C LYS A 168 -12.21 -5.43 -6.21
N ASN A 169 -13.19 -5.36 -5.31
CA ASN A 169 -13.42 -6.40 -4.32
C ASN A 169 -14.29 -7.52 -4.92
N PRO A 170 -13.78 -8.73 -5.11
CA PRO A 170 -14.59 -9.83 -5.63
C PRO A 170 -15.60 -10.33 -4.59
N GLU A 171 -16.75 -10.79 -5.06
CA GLU A 171 -17.78 -11.38 -4.19
C GLU A 171 -17.45 -12.85 -3.88
N VAL A 172 -16.72 -13.06 -2.79
CA VAL A 172 -16.44 -14.40 -2.24
C VAL A 172 -17.19 -14.53 -0.90
N PRO A 173 -18.43 -15.03 -0.90
CA PRO A 173 -19.25 -15.09 0.32
C PRO A 173 -18.74 -16.15 1.30
N ASP A 174 -18.06 -17.18 0.80
CA ASP A 174 -17.59 -18.32 1.59
C ASP A 174 -16.24 -18.79 1.06
N LEU A 175 -15.18 -18.59 1.84
CA LEU A 175 -13.83 -18.94 1.44
C LEU A 175 -13.60 -20.46 1.38
N ASP A 176 -14.22 -21.21 2.27
CA ASP A 176 -14.07 -22.66 2.33
C ASP A 176 -14.78 -23.30 1.13
N LEU A 177 -15.94 -22.77 0.76
CA LEU A 177 -16.66 -23.22 -0.43
C LEU A 177 -15.84 -23.00 -1.72
N TYR A 178 -15.20 -21.83 -1.87
CA TYR A 178 -14.53 -21.43 -3.11
C TYR A 178 -13.08 -21.92 -3.26
N TYR A 179 -12.42 -22.24 -2.15
CA TYR A 179 -10.99 -22.59 -2.15
C TYR A 179 -10.67 -23.86 -1.34
N GLY A 180 -11.69 -24.55 -0.84
CA GLY A 180 -11.60 -25.83 -0.13
C GLY A 180 -11.67 -25.68 1.39
N ASP A 181 -12.05 -26.78 2.06
CA ASP A 181 -12.28 -26.80 3.50
C ASP A 181 -11.08 -26.31 4.33
N GLY A 182 -11.36 -25.44 5.30
CA GLY A 182 -10.36 -24.87 6.20
C GLY A 182 -9.49 -23.77 5.57
N PHE A 183 -9.80 -23.35 4.34
CA PHE A 183 -9.14 -22.22 3.70
C PHE A 183 -9.39 -20.90 4.43
N SER A 184 -10.54 -20.72 5.08
CA SER A 184 -10.85 -19.55 5.91
C SER A 184 -9.80 -19.32 7.02
N GLY A 185 -9.43 -20.37 7.76
CA GLY A 185 -8.36 -20.30 8.77
C GLY A 185 -6.98 -20.05 8.16
N LYS A 186 -6.73 -20.57 6.96
CA LYS A 186 -5.49 -20.29 6.21
C LYS A 186 -5.44 -18.85 5.71
N HIS A 187 -6.58 -18.30 5.30
CA HIS A 187 -6.74 -16.93 4.86
C HIS A 187 -6.43 -15.94 5.98
N GLN A 188 -6.94 -16.18 7.20
CA GLN A 188 -6.60 -15.34 8.36
C GLN A 188 -5.09 -15.28 8.58
N ARG A 189 -4.39 -16.42 8.55
CA ARG A 189 -2.93 -16.47 8.63
C ARG A 189 -2.24 -15.74 7.48
N PHE A 190 -2.80 -15.79 6.26
CA PHE A 190 -2.28 -15.03 5.13
C PHE A 190 -2.42 -13.53 5.35
N VAL A 191 -3.57 -13.04 5.82
CA VAL A 191 -3.78 -11.62 6.13
C VAL A 191 -2.81 -11.14 7.22
N GLU A 192 -2.68 -11.92 8.30
CA GLU A 192 -1.73 -11.63 9.39
C GLU A 192 -0.30 -11.54 8.88
N LYS A 193 0.16 -12.56 8.14
CA LYS A 193 1.54 -12.63 7.65
C LYS A 193 1.85 -11.60 6.57
N VAL A 194 0.89 -11.27 5.71
CA VAL A 194 1.02 -10.21 4.71
C VAL A 194 1.12 -8.83 5.38
N SER A 195 0.46 -8.63 6.52
CA SER A 195 0.44 -7.36 7.25
C SER A 195 1.57 -7.21 8.27
N GLU A 196 2.39 -8.24 8.49
CA GLU A 196 3.47 -8.25 9.48
C GLU A 196 4.56 -7.21 9.15
N GLN A 197 4.83 -6.26 10.04
CA GLN A 197 5.86 -5.25 9.82
C GLN A 197 7.27 -5.82 10.03
N ASN A 198 8.26 -5.25 9.33
CA ASN A 198 9.68 -5.62 9.44
C ASN A 198 9.93 -7.12 9.18
N ARG A 199 9.15 -7.68 8.26
CA ARG A 199 9.22 -9.10 7.89
C ARG A 199 9.24 -9.26 6.37
N SER A 200 10.31 -9.90 5.89
CA SER A 200 10.42 -10.36 4.52
C SER A 200 9.94 -11.81 4.36
N GLY A 201 9.62 -12.17 3.11
CA GLY A 201 9.45 -13.57 2.73
C GLY A 201 8.46 -13.80 1.58
N LEU A 202 8.23 -15.07 1.28
CA LEU A 202 7.53 -15.54 0.09
C LEU A 202 6.20 -16.21 0.41
N PHE A 203 5.17 -15.85 -0.34
CA PHE A 203 3.94 -16.62 -0.48
C PHE A 203 3.92 -17.29 -1.85
N ILE A 204 3.66 -18.60 -1.87
CA ILE A 204 3.56 -19.37 -3.12
C ILE A 204 2.12 -19.83 -3.32
N PHE A 205 1.49 -19.34 -4.38
CA PHE A 205 0.16 -19.74 -4.83
C PHE A 205 0.27 -20.52 -6.13
N HIS A 206 0.21 -21.84 -6.05
CA HIS A 206 0.46 -22.70 -7.21
C HIS A 206 -0.75 -23.58 -7.55
N GLY A 207 -0.81 -24.14 -8.75
CA GLY A 207 -1.84 -25.09 -9.15
C GLY A 207 -2.43 -24.80 -10.51
N LEU A 208 -3.62 -25.34 -10.81
CA LEU A 208 -4.19 -25.34 -12.17
C LEU A 208 -4.55 -23.93 -12.64
N THR A 209 -4.47 -23.68 -13.95
CA THR A 209 -5.03 -22.45 -14.54
C THR A 209 -6.54 -22.42 -14.32
N GLY A 210 -7.10 -21.24 -14.05
CA GLY A 210 -8.54 -21.09 -13.81
C GLY A 210 -9.04 -21.52 -12.43
N SER A 211 -8.17 -21.95 -11.50
CA SER A 211 -8.55 -22.28 -10.12
C SER A 211 -8.71 -21.07 -9.17
N GLY A 212 -8.68 -19.84 -9.71
CA GLY A 212 -9.02 -18.62 -8.96
C GLY A 212 -7.88 -17.94 -8.19
N LYS A 213 -6.60 -18.26 -8.48
CA LYS A 213 -5.41 -17.64 -7.87
C LYS A 213 -5.44 -16.10 -7.89
N THR A 214 -5.56 -15.51 -9.08
CA THR A 214 -5.64 -14.04 -9.26
C THR A 214 -6.85 -13.46 -8.53
N ASN A 215 -7.99 -14.15 -8.52
CA ASN A 215 -9.15 -13.64 -7.79
C ASN A 215 -8.97 -13.67 -6.28
N TYR A 216 -8.32 -14.71 -5.77
CA TYR A 216 -7.95 -14.77 -4.35
C TYR A 216 -6.99 -13.65 -3.97
N ILE A 217 -6.02 -13.30 -4.83
CA ILE A 217 -5.13 -12.16 -4.59
C ILE A 217 -5.94 -10.85 -4.49
N ARG A 218 -6.90 -10.62 -5.40
CA ARG A 218 -7.79 -9.46 -5.31
C ARG A 218 -8.58 -9.44 -4.00
N TYR A 219 -9.13 -10.59 -3.61
CA TYR A 219 -9.83 -10.73 -2.33
C TYR A 219 -8.90 -10.40 -1.16
N LEU A 220 -7.71 -11.00 -1.11
CA LEU A 220 -6.70 -10.79 -0.07
C LEU A 220 -6.32 -9.31 0.07
N ILE A 221 -6.07 -8.62 -1.04
CA ILE A 221 -5.78 -7.17 -1.04
C ILE A 221 -6.92 -6.41 -0.34
N ASN A 222 -8.17 -6.74 -0.64
CA ASN A 222 -9.36 -6.11 -0.05
C ASN A 222 -9.56 -6.43 1.44
N GLN A 223 -9.00 -7.52 1.94
CA GLN A 223 -9.06 -7.87 3.37
C GLN A 223 -7.92 -7.26 4.19
N CYS A 224 -6.87 -6.75 3.54
CA CYS A 224 -5.76 -6.09 4.23
C CYS A 224 -6.08 -4.63 4.58
N LYS A 225 -5.32 -4.08 5.53
CA LYS A 225 -5.34 -2.64 5.86
C LYS A 225 -4.97 -1.81 4.64
N ALA A 226 -5.56 -0.63 4.50
CA ALA A 226 -5.42 0.19 3.30
C ALA A 226 -4.06 0.90 3.15
N GLU A 227 -3.34 1.05 4.25
CA GLU A 227 -1.94 1.50 4.31
C GLU A 227 -0.96 0.48 3.73
N LEU A 228 -1.34 -0.79 3.64
CA LEU A 228 -0.48 -1.82 3.07
C LEU A 228 -0.38 -1.65 1.55
N ASN A 229 0.82 -1.28 1.09
CA ASN A 229 1.09 -1.09 -0.32
C ASN A 229 1.23 -2.44 -1.04
N PHE A 230 0.34 -2.69 -1.99
CA PHE A 230 0.47 -3.78 -2.95
C PHE A 230 1.06 -3.28 -4.26
N ILE A 231 2.04 -3.99 -4.78
CA ILE A 231 2.79 -3.63 -5.99
C ILE A 231 2.71 -4.80 -6.96
N PHE A 232 1.99 -4.63 -8.06
CA PHE A 232 2.13 -5.54 -9.20
C PHE A 232 3.46 -5.26 -9.90
N TYR A 233 4.32 -6.27 -9.90
CA TYR A 233 5.64 -6.18 -10.49
C TYR A 233 5.71 -7.08 -11.73
N PRO A 234 5.80 -6.50 -12.95
CA PRO A 234 5.86 -7.30 -14.17
C PRO A 234 7.04 -8.26 -14.17
N ILE A 235 6.80 -9.53 -14.54
CA ILE A 235 7.85 -10.56 -14.61
C ILE A 235 9.02 -10.13 -15.50
N ALA A 236 8.74 -9.42 -16.60
CA ALA A 236 9.76 -8.92 -17.52
C ALA A 236 10.83 -8.05 -16.82
N LEU A 237 10.48 -7.41 -15.70
CA LEU A 237 11.39 -6.56 -14.92
C LEU A 237 12.10 -7.32 -13.79
N LEU A 238 11.83 -8.61 -13.59
CA LEU A 238 12.31 -9.37 -12.43
C LEU A 238 13.84 -9.50 -12.39
N ARG A 239 14.46 -9.53 -13.57
CA ARG A 239 15.93 -9.51 -13.74
C ARG A 239 16.57 -8.24 -13.19
N GLU A 240 15.83 -7.15 -13.14
CA GLU A 240 16.33 -5.83 -12.73
C GLU A 240 16.06 -5.53 -11.27
N LEU A 241 15.30 -6.39 -10.56
CA LEU A 241 14.79 -6.13 -9.21
C LEU A 241 15.89 -5.83 -8.17
N THR A 242 17.08 -6.40 -8.33
CA THR A 242 18.26 -6.15 -7.48
C THR A 242 19.28 -5.17 -8.08
N SER A 243 18.96 -4.56 -9.22
CA SER A 243 19.88 -3.65 -9.88
C SER A 243 20.03 -2.34 -9.09
N PRO A 244 21.21 -1.69 -9.13
CA PRO A 244 21.45 -0.44 -8.41
C PRO A 244 20.49 0.71 -8.78
N GLN A 245 19.87 0.65 -9.97
CA GLN A 245 18.91 1.65 -10.43
C GLN A 245 17.52 1.46 -9.80
N ILE A 246 17.19 0.24 -9.41
CA ILE A 246 15.86 -0.16 -8.92
C ILE A 246 15.81 -0.12 -7.39
N ILE A 247 16.93 -0.41 -6.72
CA ILE A 247 17.03 -0.40 -5.25
C ILE A 247 16.54 0.92 -4.64
N PRO A 248 16.97 2.12 -5.11
CA PRO A 248 16.47 3.39 -4.55
C PRO A 248 14.95 3.51 -4.69
N PHE A 249 14.42 3.19 -5.88
CA PHE A 249 13.00 3.25 -6.16
C PHE A 249 12.18 2.29 -5.29
N ILE A 250 12.64 1.05 -5.07
CA ILE A 250 11.96 0.08 -4.20
C ILE A 250 12.13 0.43 -2.72
N SER A 251 13.21 1.12 -2.35
CA SER A 251 13.47 1.53 -0.96
C SER A 251 12.46 2.56 -0.44
N ASP A 252 11.77 3.28 -1.32
CA ASP A 252 10.65 4.16 -0.95
C ASP A 252 9.39 3.38 -0.56
N TYR A 253 9.34 2.07 -0.83
CA TYR A 253 8.19 1.20 -0.62
C TYR A 253 8.50 0.04 0.35
N LYS A 254 9.19 0.33 1.46
CA LYS A 254 9.44 -0.66 2.51
C LYS A 254 8.15 -1.25 3.05
N ASN A 255 8.22 -2.48 3.59
CA ASN A 255 7.07 -3.22 4.13
C ASN A 255 5.93 -3.50 3.13
N SER A 256 6.16 -3.26 1.83
CA SER A 256 5.18 -3.52 0.77
C SER A 256 5.10 -4.98 0.35
N VAL A 257 4.04 -5.31 -0.37
CA VAL A 257 3.78 -6.64 -0.93
C VAL A 257 3.93 -6.59 -2.44
N LEU A 258 4.94 -7.28 -2.96
CA LEU A 258 5.13 -7.47 -4.40
C LEU A 258 4.27 -8.65 -4.88
N ILE A 259 3.58 -8.47 -5.98
CA ILE A 259 2.78 -9.51 -6.65
C ILE A 259 3.43 -9.83 -7.99
N LEU A 260 3.83 -11.09 -8.13
CA LEU A 260 4.39 -11.69 -9.35
C LEU A 260 3.41 -12.75 -9.85
N GLU A 261 2.53 -12.38 -10.79
CA GLU A 261 1.60 -13.33 -11.40
C GLU A 261 2.26 -14.12 -12.54
N GLU A 262 1.88 -15.39 -12.72
CA GLU A 262 2.32 -16.29 -13.82
C GLU A 262 3.85 -16.46 -13.97
N SER A 263 4.55 -16.59 -12.84
CA SER A 263 6.02 -16.55 -12.77
C SER A 263 6.73 -17.89 -13.08
N GLU A 264 6.02 -18.87 -13.64
CA GLU A 264 6.56 -20.19 -13.98
C GLU A 264 7.87 -20.16 -14.78
N ASP A 265 7.92 -19.42 -15.89
CA ASP A 265 9.08 -19.43 -16.78
C ASP A 265 10.34 -18.81 -16.13
N SER A 266 10.15 -17.95 -15.14
CA SER A 266 11.24 -17.34 -14.38
C SER A 266 11.77 -18.23 -13.25
N VAL A 267 11.05 -19.29 -12.85
CA VAL A 267 11.38 -20.04 -11.62
C VAL A 267 11.26 -21.58 -11.70
N GLN A 268 11.01 -22.13 -12.88
CA GLN A 268 11.00 -23.59 -13.09
C GLN A 268 12.41 -24.21 -13.01
N THR A 269 12.50 -25.41 -12.44
CA THR A 269 13.72 -26.23 -12.42
C THR A 269 13.86 -27.00 -13.72
N ARG A 270 14.83 -26.64 -14.60
CA ARG A 270 15.23 -27.49 -15.73
C ARG A 270 16.72 -27.44 -16.03
N ASP A 271 17.27 -28.63 -16.27
CA ASP A 271 18.64 -28.98 -16.65
C ASP A 271 19.01 -28.53 -18.09
N GLY A 272 18.74 -27.27 -18.45
CA GLY A 272 18.97 -26.77 -19.81
C GLY A 272 19.08 -25.24 -19.91
N THR A 273 19.74 -24.78 -20.97
CA THR A 273 20.28 -23.43 -21.29
C THR A 273 19.28 -22.26 -21.39
N GLY A 274 18.13 -22.32 -20.73
CA GLY A 274 17.06 -21.30 -20.82
C GLY A 274 16.43 -20.84 -19.51
N SER A 275 16.93 -21.27 -18.35
CA SER A 275 16.43 -20.78 -17.06
C SER A 275 16.96 -19.39 -16.74
N ASP A 276 16.05 -18.51 -16.34
CA ASP A 276 16.42 -17.20 -15.82
C ASP A 276 16.92 -17.30 -14.37
N LYS A 277 18.09 -17.94 -14.19
CA LYS A 277 18.75 -18.09 -12.88
C LYS A 277 18.95 -16.75 -12.17
N THR A 278 19.06 -15.66 -12.94
CA THR A 278 19.15 -14.30 -12.41
C THR A 278 17.85 -13.88 -11.73
N SER A 279 16.70 -14.14 -12.34
CA SER A 279 15.38 -13.86 -11.74
C SER A 279 15.14 -14.64 -10.45
N ILE A 280 15.51 -15.92 -10.40
CA ILE A 280 15.44 -16.73 -9.16
C ILE A 280 16.39 -16.16 -8.10
N ALA A 281 17.65 -15.90 -8.44
CA ALA A 281 18.62 -15.34 -7.51
C ALA A 281 18.16 -13.98 -6.94
N ASN A 282 17.55 -13.14 -7.77
CA ASN A 282 17.00 -11.85 -7.36
C ASN A 282 15.84 -12.01 -6.38
N LEU A 283 14.90 -12.92 -6.66
CA LEU A 283 13.83 -13.26 -5.74
C LEU A 283 14.36 -13.73 -4.39
N LEU A 284 15.35 -14.63 -4.42
CA LEU A 284 15.98 -15.16 -3.21
C LEU A 284 16.67 -14.06 -2.40
N ASN A 285 17.44 -13.19 -3.05
CA ASN A 285 18.17 -12.09 -2.40
C ASN A 285 17.25 -11.08 -1.73
N ILE A 286 16.06 -10.85 -2.27
CA ILE A 286 15.09 -9.89 -1.71
C ILE A 286 14.18 -10.54 -0.67
N SER A 287 13.99 -11.86 -0.72
CA SER A 287 13.19 -12.57 0.26
C SER A 287 13.92 -12.94 1.55
N ASP A 288 15.26 -13.08 1.52
CA ASP A 288 16.06 -13.68 2.60
C ASP A 288 17.51 -13.17 2.66
N GLY A 289 17.89 -12.21 1.83
CA GLY A 289 19.23 -11.61 1.82
C GLY A 289 19.31 -10.30 2.60
N LEU A 290 20.48 -9.64 2.57
CA LEU A 290 20.69 -8.33 3.21
C LEU A 290 19.70 -7.26 2.73
N LEU A 291 19.28 -7.33 1.45
CA LEU A 291 18.25 -6.43 0.92
C LEU A 291 16.88 -6.68 1.56
N SER A 292 16.62 -7.92 1.99
CA SER A 292 15.37 -8.28 2.65
C SER A 292 15.23 -7.61 4.02
N ASP A 293 16.32 -7.48 4.78
CA ASP A 293 16.34 -6.83 6.10
C ASP A 293 16.11 -5.31 6.00
N VAL A 294 16.52 -4.72 4.88
CA VAL A 294 16.39 -3.27 4.64
C VAL A 294 15.02 -2.91 4.08
N LEU A 295 14.51 -3.72 3.16
CA LEU A 295 13.27 -3.42 2.42
C LEU A 295 12.03 -4.03 3.08
N ASN A 296 12.18 -5.15 3.81
CA ASN A 296 11.09 -5.87 4.48
C ASN A 296 9.93 -6.23 3.52
N LEU A 297 10.28 -6.62 2.29
CA LEU A 297 9.30 -6.94 1.26
C LEU A 297 8.74 -8.34 1.42
N LYS A 298 7.43 -8.43 1.23
CA LYS A 298 6.74 -9.72 1.07
C LYS A 298 6.45 -9.91 -0.40
N ILE A 299 6.59 -11.14 -0.89
CA ILE A 299 6.40 -11.43 -2.31
C ILE A 299 5.37 -12.53 -2.44
N ILE A 300 4.30 -12.26 -3.18
CA ILE A 300 3.29 -13.24 -3.58
C ILE A 300 3.63 -13.68 -5.01
N CYS A 301 4.04 -14.93 -5.18
CA CYS A 301 4.28 -15.53 -6.50
C CYS A 301 3.14 -16.48 -6.84
N THR A 302 2.59 -16.36 -8.04
CA THR A 302 1.68 -17.37 -8.59
C THR A 302 2.36 -18.25 -9.63
N PHE A 303 1.99 -19.53 -9.67
CA PHE A 303 2.50 -20.49 -10.63
C PHE A 303 1.38 -21.38 -11.19
N ASN A 304 1.32 -21.54 -12.51
CA ASN A 304 0.40 -22.50 -13.16
C ASN A 304 0.99 -23.92 -13.26
N THR A 305 1.70 -24.37 -12.22
CA THR A 305 2.37 -25.68 -12.21
C THR A 305 2.31 -26.38 -10.85
N ASN A 306 2.71 -27.64 -10.83
CA ASN A 306 2.87 -28.39 -9.58
C ASN A 306 4.10 -27.88 -8.82
N ILE A 307 3.99 -27.78 -7.49
CA ILE A 307 5.09 -27.38 -6.60
C ILE A 307 6.38 -28.16 -6.83
N LYS A 308 6.29 -29.45 -7.23
CA LYS A 308 7.45 -30.31 -7.51
C LYS A 308 8.33 -29.80 -8.67
N ASN A 309 7.78 -28.96 -9.55
CA ASN A 309 8.47 -28.38 -10.70
C ASN A 309 9.12 -27.03 -10.38
N LEU A 310 8.93 -26.51 -9.18
CA LEU A 310 9.52 -25.25 -8.73
C LEU A 310 10.92 -25.48 -8.17
N ASP A 311 11.78 -24.46 -8.25
CA ASP A 311 13.09 -24.51 -7.62
C ASP A 311 12.99 -24.70 -6.11
N LYS A 312 13.64 -25.76 -5.61
CA LYS A 312 13.67 -26.11 -4.17
C LYS A 312 14.28 -25.00 -3.32
N ALA A 313 15.10 -24.12 -3.88
CA ALA A 313 15.65 -22.96 -3.17
C ALA A 313 14.58 -21.96 -2.74
N LEU A 314 13.45 -21.88 -3.45
CA LEU A 314 12.28 -21.10 -3.00
C LEU A 314 11.57 -21.75 -1.81
N LEU A 315 11.62 -23.08 -1.72
CA LEU A 315 10.85 -23.87 -0.75
C LEU A 315 11.57 -24.05 0.60
N ARG A 316 12.70 -23.37 0.80
CA ARG A 316 13.47 -23.50 2.03
C ARG A 316 12.73 -22.87 3.22
N GLU A 317 12.78 -23.59 4.33
CA GLU A 317 12.30 -23.11 5.63
C GLU A 317 13.06 -21.83 6.01
N GLY A 318 12.34 -20.79 6.44
CA GLY A 318 12.86 -19.44 6.69
C GLY A 318 12.40 -18.41 5.66
N ARG A 319 12.29 -18.80 4.38
CA ARG A 319 11.87 -17.91 3.27
C ARG A 319 10.37 -17.89 3.07
N LEU A 320 9.72 -19.04 3.27
CA LEU A 320 8.29 -19.20 3.06
C LEU A 320 7.50 -18.63 4.24
N LEU A 321 6.63 -17.67 3.95
CA LEU A 321 5.58 -17.20 4.85
C LEU A 321 4.29 -17.99 4.67
N GLY A 322 4.09 -18.57 3.48
CA GLY A 322 2.90 -19.36 3.21
C GLY A 322 2.92 -20.03 1.85
N ILE A 323 2.20 -21.15 1.74
CA ILE A 323 2.03 -21.86 0.48
C ILE A 323 0.62 -22.43 0.37
N HIS A 324 -0.01 -22.31 -0.79
CA HIS A 324 -1.31 -22.93 -1.05
C HIS A 324 -1.42 -23.46 -2.49
N LYS A 325 -2.03 -24.63 -2.62
CA LYS A 325 -2.31 -25.30 -3.88
C LYS A 325 -3.77 -25.04 -4.28
N PHE A 326 -3.99 -24.28 -5.34
CA PHE A 326 -5.30 -24.05 -5.94
C PHE A 326 -5.59 -25.15 -6.97
N ASP A 327 -6.49 -26.07 -6.64
CA ASP A 327 -6.85 -27.22 -7.47
C ASP A 327 -8.32 -27.15 -7.95
N LYS A 328 -8.76 -28.19 -8.67
CA LYS A 328 -10.19 -28.44 -8.93
C LYS A 328 -10.95 -28.53 -7.61
N LEU A 329 -12.14 -27.93 -7.59
CA LEU A 329 -13.08 -28.03 -6.48
C LEU A 329 -13.83 -29.37 -6.53
N PRO A 330 -14.12 -29.96 -5.36
CA PRO A 330 -15.03 -31.09 -5.25
C PRO A 330 -16.40 -30.83 -5.90
N ILE A 331 -17.07 -31.92 -6.31
CA ILE A 331 -18.36 -31.88 -7.01
C ILE A 331 -19.43 -31.12 -6.21
N ASP A 332 -19.51 -31.38 -4.91
CA ASP A 332 -20.44 -30.76 -3.98
C ASP A 332 -20.19 -29.25 -3.84
N HIS A 333 -18.92 -28.83 -3.74
CA HIS A 333 -18.57 -27.40 -3.75
C HIS A 333 -18.98 -26.75 -5.06
N ALA A 334 -18.63 -27.36 -6.19
CA ALA A 334 -18.91 -26.82 -7.52
C ALA A 334 -20.42 -26.62 -7.77
N ASN A 335 -21.24 -27.62 -7.43
CA ASN A 335 -22.69 -27.57 -7.59
C ASN A 335 -23.34 -26.55 -6.62
N ARG A 336 -22.83 -26.45 -5.39
CA ARG A 336 -23.32 -25.44 -4.43
C ARG A 336 -22.97 -24.01 -4.86
N ILE A 337 -21.80 -23.79 -5.45
CA ILE A 337 -21.45 -22.49 -6.04
C ILE A 337 -22.39 -22.17 -7.22
N ALA A 338 -22.65 -23.13 -8.10
CA ALA A 338 -23.58 -22.96 -9.22
C ALA A 338 -24.98 -22.58 -8.74
N GLU A 339 -25.50 -23.25 -7.71
CA GLU A 339 -26.79 -22.93 -7.11
C GLU A 339 -26.83 -21.51 -6.52
N LEU A 340 -25.83 -21.15 -5.69
CA LEU A 340 -25.73 -19.83 -5.07
C LEU A 340 -25.67 -18.69 -6.10
N LYS A 341 -25.00 -18.94 -7.23
CA LYS A 341 -24.84 -17.97 -8.32
C LYS A 341 -25.92 -18.12 -9.40
N LYS A 342 -26.91 -18.99 -9.19
CA LYS A 342 -28.05 -19.24 -10.10
C LYS A 342 -27.59 -19.61 -11.52
N LEU A 343 -26.55 -20.42 -11.62
CA LEU A 343 -26.01 -20.93 -12.87
C LEU A 343 -26.75 -22.22 -13.25
N ASP A 344 -27.18 -22.33 -14.50
CA ASP A 344 -27.78 -23.56 -15.05
C ASP A 344 -26.66 -24.54 -15.44
N LYS A 345 -25.98 -25.08 -14.42
CA LYS A 345 -24.88 -26.03 -14.57
C LYS A 345 -24.92 -27.08 -13.47
N ASN A 346 -24.58 -28.31 -13.84
CA ASN A 346 -24.37 -29.42 -12.92
C ASN A 346 -23.05 -30.11 -13.27
N PHE A 347 -22.28 -30.48 -12.25
CA PHE A 347 -20.96 -31.08 -12.38
C PHE A 347 -20.98 -32.50 -11.81
N GLU A 348 -20.41 -33.45 -12.56
CA GLU A 348 -20.24 -34.85 -12.16
C GLU A 348 -18.77 -35.21 -11.87
N GLU A 349 -17.87 -34.26 -12.07
CA GLU A 349 -16.45 -34.39 -11.79
C GLU A 349 -15.90 -33.11 -11.13
N PRO A 350 -14.74 -33.19 -10.43
CA PRO A 350 -14.09 -31.99 -9.91
C PRO A 350 -13.70 -31.00 -11.02
N VAL A 351 -14.05 -29.73 -10.82
CA VAL A 351 -13.89 -28.65 -11.81
C VAL A 351 -13.22 -27.41 -11.21
N THR A 352 -12.60 -26.60 -12.06
CA THR A 352 -12.02 -25.31 -11.67
C THR A 352 -13.07 -24.21 -11.56
N LEU A 353 -12.78 -23.14 -10.80
CA LEU A 353 -13.65 -21.96 -10.73
C LEU A 353 -13.95 -21.38 -12.12
N ALA A 354 -12.96 -21.35 -13.02
CA ALA A 354 -13.17 -20.88 -14.39
C ALA A 354 -14.21 -21.71 -15.15
N GLN A 355 -14.24 -23.04 -14.96
CA GLN A 355 -15.26 -23.92 -15.56
C GLN A 355 -16.64 -23.70 -14.94
N ILE A 356 -16.72 -23.33 -13.66
CA ILE A 356 -17.97 -22.98 -13.00
C ILE A 356 -18.54 -21.69 -13.58
N PHE A 357 -17.74 -20.63 -13.66
CA PHE A 357 -18.22 -19.29 -14.03
C PHE A 357 -18.30 -19.01 -15.54
N ASN A 358 -17.49 -19.67 -16.36
CA ASN A 358 -17.46 -19.43 -17.81
C ASN A 358 -18.10 -20.59 -18.58
N GLN A 359 -18.73 -20.30 -19.72
CA GLN A 359 -19.17 -21.35 -20.64
C GLN A 359 -17.97 -21.89 -21.45
N PRO A 360 -17.94 -23.20 -21.77
CA PRO A 360 -16.98 -23.72 -22.74
C PRO A 360 -17.22 -23.03 -24.10
N LEU A 361 -16.13 -22.65 -24.78
CA LEU A 361 -16.21 -22.17 -26.16
C LEU A 361 -16.72 -23.32 -27.05
N ASN A 362 -17.58 -23.02 -28.03
CA ASN A 362 -17.93 -23.99 -29.05
C ASN A 362 -16.67 -24.45 -29.82
N ASP A 363 -16.65 -25.70 -30.26
CA ASP A 363 -15.48 -26.36 -30.86
C ASP A 363 -14.94 -25.64 -32.12
N ASP A 364 -15.76 -24.81 -32.76
CA ASP A 364 -15.39 -24.04 -33.95
C ASP A 364 -14.80 -22.64 -33.62
N LEU A 365 -14.67 -22.28 -32.34
CA LEU A 365 -14.18 -20.99 -31.85
C LEU A 365 -14.88 -19.77 -32.50
N SER A 366 -16.08 -19.99 -33.06
CA SER A 366 -16.78 -19.00 -33.88
C SER A 366 -17.61 -17.99 -33.08
N ASP A 367 -17.86 -18.30 -31.80
CA ASP A 367 -18.62 -17.44 -30.92
C ASP A 367 -17.78 -16.27 -30.41
N PHE A 368 -18.26 -15.06 -30.69
CA PHE A 368 -17.88 -13.89 -29.90
C PHE A 368 -18.40 -14.08 -28.48
N VAL A 369 -17.56 -13.85 -27.47
CA VAL A 369 -18.00 -13.84 -26.07
C VAL A 369 -19.05 -12.74 -25.91
N ASN A 370 -20.33 -13.11 -25.78
CA ASN A 370 -21.40 -12.14 -25.54
C ASN A 370 -21.09 -11.40 -24.23
N ASP A 371 -21.32 -10.09 -24.18
CA ASP A 371 -21.04 -9.29 -22.97
C ASP A 371 -21.86 -9.74 -21.74
N GLY A 372 -22.94 -10.51 -21.93
CA GLY A 372 -23.68 -11.21 -20.87
C GLY A 372 -23.11 -12.56 -20.43
N GLN A 373 -22.10 -13.10 -21.13
CA GLN A 373 -21.49 -14.42 -20.89
C GLN A 373 -20.25 -14.38 -19.99
N LYS A 374 -19.69 -13.20 -19.68
CA LYS A 374 -18.63 -13.06 -18.67
C LYS A 374 -19.27 -12.79 -17.32
N ILE A 375 -19.59 -13.84 -16.58
CA ILE A 375 -19.71 -13.73 -15.12
C ILE A 375 -18.27 -13.70 -14.61
N GLY A 376 -17.64 -12.52 -14.71
CA GLY A 376 -16.30 -12.30 -14.21
C GLY A 376 -16.26 -12.63 -12.72
N PHE A 377 -15.35 -13.54 -12.35
CA PHE A 377 -15.01 -13.82 -10.97
C PHE A 377 -13.96 -12.83 -10.46
#